data_AF-A0A7W0W3M9-F1
#
_entry.id   AF-A0A7W0W3M9-F1
#
_cell.length_a   1.000
_cell.length_b   1.000
_cell.length_c   1.000
_cell.angle_alpha   90.00
_cell.angle_beta   90.00
_cell.angle_gamma   90.00
#
_symmetry.space_group_name_H-M   'P 1'
#
loop_
_entity.id
_entity.type
_entity.pdbx_description
1 polymer ?
#
loop_
_entity_poly.entity_id
_entity_poly.type
_entity_poly.pdbx_seq_one_letter_code
_entity_poly.pdbx_strand_id
1 'polypeptide(L)'
;MPDIAPPTEAVAHEHEVLTNPDRLLRLRKTALLDAPTEEAFDRLTRFASKLLQAPLSTVTLVDDERQFYMSCTGFPEPLATTRQT
;
A
#
# COMPACT_ATOMS: atom_id res chain seq x y z
N MET A 1 -20.13 -22.12 -8.49
CA MET A 1 -19.26 -20.96 -8.19
C MET A 1 -19.13 -20.20 -9.51
N PRO A 2 -19.57 -18.94 -9.64
CA PRO A 2 -19.28 -18.20 -10.86
C PRO A 2 -17.78 -17.89 -10.89
N ASP A 3 -17.15 -18.25 -12.00
CA ASP A 3 -15.78 -17.87 -12.35
C ASP A 3 -15.79 -16.37 -12.66
N ILE A 4 -15.36 -15.56 -11.68
CA ILE A 4 -15.05 -14.14 -11.91
C ILE A 4 -13.61 -14.09 -12.39
N ALA A 5 -13.37 -14.51 -13.63
CA ALA A 5 -12.16 -14.09 -14.33
C ALA A 5 -12.22 -12.55 -14.40
N PRO A 6 -11.19 -11.82 -13.93
CA PRO A 6 -11.19 -10.37 -14.05
C PRO A 6 -11.30 -10.01 -15.53
N PRO A 7 -12.07 -8.97 -15.89
CA PRO A 7 -12.13 -8.51 -17.27
C PRO A 7 -10.70 -8.19 -17.73
N THR A 8 -10.21 -8.94 -18.71
CA THR A 8 -8.82 -8.94 -19.19
C THR A 8 -8.32 -7.54 -19.59
N GLU A 9 -9.23 -6.61 -19.90
CA GLU A 9 -8.93 -5.21 -20.21
C GLU A 9 -8.64 -4.34 -18.96
N ALA A 10 -9.23 -4.65 -17.79
CA ALA A 10 -9.02 -3.87 -16.56
C ALA A 10 -7.58 -4.05 -16.03
N VAL A 11 -7.02 -5.25 -16.14
CA VAL A 11 -5.67 -5.56 -15.64
C VAL A 11 -4.59 -4.80 -16.43
N ALA A 12 -4.81 -4.57 -17.73
CA ALA A 12 -3.89 -3.79 -18.56
C ALA A 12 -3.92 -2.30 -18.22
N HIS A 13 -5.11 -1.75 -17.91
CA HIS A 13 -5.25 -0.34 -17.54
C HIS A 13 -4.73 -0.03 -16.13
N GLU A 14 -4.87 -0.97 -15.20
CA GLU A 14 -4.31 -0.86 -13.83
C GLU A 14 -2.78 -0.75 -13.86
N HIS A 15 -2.11 -1.56 -14.69
CA HIS A 15 -0.66 -1.46 -14.89
C HIS A 15 -0.23 -0.12 -15.51
N GLU A 16 -1.00 0.45 -16.42
CA GLU A 16 -0.69 1.74 -17.04
C GLU A 16 -0.75 2.89 -16.01
N VAL A 17 -1.74 2.87 -15.11
CA VAL A 17 -1.85 3.86 -14.04
C VAL A 17 -0.70 3.73 -13.04
N LEU A 18 -0.28 2.50 -12.72
CA LEU A 18 0.83 2.20 -11.80
C LEU A 18 2.24 2.39 -12.41
N THR A 19 2.37 2.40 -13.73
CA THR A 19 3.63 2.70 -14.42
C THR A 19 3.71 4.14 -14.93
N ASN A 20 2.65 4.94 -14.74
CA ASN A 20 2.62 6.33 -15.18
C ASN A 20 3.79 7.15 -14.59
N PRO A 21 4.69 7.71 -15.43
CA PRO A 21 5.92 8.35 -14.98
C PRO A 21 5.67 9.64 -14.18
N ASP A 22 4.61 10.39 -14.49
CA ASP A 22 4.25 11.61 -13.76
C ASP A 22 3.76 11.28 -12.33
N ARG A 23 3.00 10.18 -12.18
CA ARG A 23 2.60 9.67 -10.85
C ARG A 23 3.83 9.25 -10.06
N LEU A 24 4.72 8.46 -10.65
CA LEU A 24 5.95 7.98 -9.99
C LEU A 24 6.86 9.15 -9.58
N LEU A 25 7.02 10.16 -10.43
CA LEU A 25 7.77 11.37 -10.09
C LEU A 25 7.15 12.10 -8.90
N ARG A 26 5.82 12.24 -8.87
CA ARG A 26 5.11 12.85 -7.73
C ARG A 26 5.23 12.01 -6.46
N LEU A 27 5.16 10.68 -6.57
CA LEU A 27 5.36 9.77 -5.46
C LEU A 27 6.75 9.94 -4.86
N ARG A 28 7.81 9.89 -5.69
CA ARG A 28 9.19 10.11 -5.25
C ARG A 28 9.41 11.49 -4.62
N LYS A 29 8.74 12.53 -5.12
CA LYS A 29 8.78 13.89 -4.55
C LYS A 29 8.17 14.00 -3.15
N THR A 30 7.34 13.05 -2.71
CA THR A 30 6.86 13.04 -1.32
C THR A 30 7.97 12.77 -0.31
N ALA A 31 9.08 12.15 -0.76
CA ALA A 31 10.17 11.67 0.11
C ALA A 31 9.71 10.69 1.20
N LEU A 32 8.55 10.05 1.02
CA LEU A 32 7.99 9.09 1.97
C LEU A 32 8.38 7.64 1.64
N LEU A 33 8.74 7.32 0.40
CA LEU A 33 9.28 5.99 0.06
C LEU A 33 10.55 5.74 0.86
N ASP A 34 10.63 4.57 1.51
CA ASP A 34 11.75 4.13 2.37
C ASP A 34 12.02 5.05 3.59
N ALA A 35 11.08 5.94 3.92
CA ALA A 35 11.17 6.80 5.10
C ALA A 35 11.03 5.96 6.40
N PRO A 36 11.62 6.42 7.51
CA PRO A 36 11.39 5.83 8.82
C PRO A 36 9.90 5.92 9.21
N THR A 37 9.47 5.08 10.15
CA THR A 37 8.10 5.15 10.68
C THR A 37 7.82 6.51 11.29
N GLU A 38 6.63 7.04 11.00
CA GLU A 38 6.11 8.20 11.70
C GLU A 38 4.90 7.82 12.55
N GLU A 39 4.91 8.27 13.81
CA GLU A 39 3.85 7.97 14.78
C GLU A 39 2.46 8.40 14.28
N ALA A 40 2.40 9.47 13.47
CA ALA A 40 1.15 9.96 12.89
C ALA A 40 0.44 8.89 12.04
N PHE A 41 1.17 8.18 11.17
CA PHE A 41 0.60 7.11 10.35
C PHE A 41 0.27 5.86 11.18
N ASP A 42 1.07 5.54 12.19
CA ASP A 42 0.81 4.43 13.11
C ASP A 42 -0.43 4.64 13.97
N ARG A 43 -0.68 5.89 14.39
CA ARG A 43 -1.93 6.24 15.08
C ARG A 43 -3.12 6.09 14.16
N LEU A 44 -2.97 6.46 12.88
CA LEU A 44 -4.04 6.34 11.88
C LEU A 44 -4.41 4.87 11.62
N THR A 45 -3.44 4.01 11.33
CA THR A 45 -3.72 2.58 11.06
C THR A 45 -4.31 1.88 12.28
N ARG A 46 -3.77 2.16 13.47
CA ARG A 46 -4.32 1.63 14.74
C ARG A 46 -5.73 2.11 15.02
N PHE A 47 -6.03 3.38 14.73
CA PHE A 47 -7.37 3.93 14.89
C PHE A 47 -8.35 3.27 13.90
N ALA A 48 -7.97 3.16 12.63
CA ALA A 48 -8.79 2.50 11.60
C ALA A 48 -9.07 1.04 11.95
N SER A 49 -8.07 0.26 12.38
CA SER A 49 -8.27 -1.13 12.83
C SER A 49 -9.27 -1.22 13.99
N LYS A 50 -9.15 -0.34 14.99
CA LYS A 50 -10.05 -0.34 16.15
C LYS A 50 -11.47 0.08 15.78
N LEU A 51 -11.61 1.13 14.96
CA LEU A 51 -12.90 1.69 14.57
C LEU A 51 -13.69 0.70 13.70
N LEU A 52 -13.01 0.07 12.74
CA LEU A 52 -13.64 -0.84 11.78
C LEU A 52 -13.66 -2.30 12.24
N GLN A 53 -13.10 -2.58 13.43
CA GLN A 53 -12.89 -3.95 13.93
C GLN A 53 -12.16 -4.83 12.91
N ALA A 54 -11.28 -4.22 12.11
CA ALA A 54 -10.54 -4.90 11.07
C ALA A 54 -9.27 -5.53 11.67
N PRO A 55 -8.95 -6.79 11.33
CA PRO A 55 -7.74 -7.46 11.83
C PRO A 55 -6.46 -6.82 11.31
N LEU A 56 -6.55 -6.04 10.23
CA LEU A 56 -5.43 -5.38 9.55
C LEU A 56 -5.83 -4.00 9.05
N SER A 57 -4.92 -3.03 9.16
CA SER A 57 -5.00 -1.73 8.48
C SER A 57 -3.61 -1.27 8.05
N THR A 58 -3.51 -0.60 6.90
CA THR A 58 -2.25 -0.12 6.33
C THR A 58 -2.38 1.25 5.68
N VAL A 59 -1.26 1.99 5.65
CA VAL A 59 -1.05 3.12 4.73
C VAL A 59 0.06 2.68 3.79
N THR A 60 -0.24 2.61 2.50
CA THR A 60 0.64 2.00 1.50
C THR A 60 0.89 2.96 0.36
N LEU A 61 2.15 3.08 -0.02
CA LEU A 61 2.61 3.78 -1.21
C LEU A 61 2.90 2.74 -2.29
N VAL A 62 2.34 2.92 -3.49
CA VAL A 62 2.46 1.95 -4.59
C VAL A 62 3.37 2.54 -5.67
N ASP A 63 4.58 2.00 -5.74
CA ASP A 63 5.55 2.25 -6.80
C ASP A 63 5.23 1.37 -8.03
N ASP A 64 6.00 1.48 -9.10
CA ASP A 64 5.91 0.56 -10.24
C ASP A 64 6.49 -0.83 -9.95
N GLU A 65 7.50 -0.90 -9.09
CA GLU A 65 8.24 -2.14 -8.79
C GLU A 65 7.80 -2.83 -7.49
N ARG A 66 7.25 -2.08 -6.53
CA ARG A 66 6.93 -2.59 -5.18
C ARG A 66 5.84 -1.80 -4.48
N GLN A 67 5.28 -2.40 -3.43
CA GLN A 67 4.46 -1.68 -2.46
C GLN A 67 5.30 -1.36 -1.23
N PHE A 68 5.21 -0.12 -0.73
CA PHE A 68 5.89 0.30 0.50
C PHE A 68 4.87 0.64 1.59
N TYR A 69 4.96 -0.01 2.75
CA TYR A 69 4.06 0.18 3.88
C TYR A 69 4.61 1.24 4.84
N MET A 70 4.09 2.47 4.73
CA MET A 70 4.40 3.57 5.65
C MET A 70 4.00 3.24 7.09
N SER A 71 2.88 2.52 7.23
CA SER A 71 2.39 2.02 8.50
C SER A 71 1.53 0.78 8.28
N CYS A 72 1.62 -0.17 9.19
CA CYS A 72 0.79 -1.35 9.22
C CYS A 72 0.44 -1.72 10.66
N THR A 73 -0.81 -2.09 10.91
CA THR A 73 -1.27 -2.65 12.19
C THR A 73 -1.87 -4.02 11.90
N GLY A 74 -1.34 -5.07 12.54
CA GLY A 74 -1.84 -6.45 12.38
C GLY A 74 -1.15 -7.29 11.30
N PHE A 75 -0.04 -6.82 10.72
CA PHE A 75 0.77 -7.62 9.80
C PHE A 75 1.59 -8.69 10.51
N PRO A 76 1.72 -9.89 9.91
CA PRO A 76 2.65 -10.90 10.39
C PRO A 76 4.10 -10.56 10.00
N GLU A 77 5.06 -11.15 10.72
CA GLU A 77 6.44 -11.18 10.27
C GLU A 77 6.61 -12.09 9.04
N PRO A 78 7.54 -11.79 8.11
CA PRO A 78 8.50 -10.68 8.16
C PRO A 78 7.96 -9.37 7.58
N LEU A 79 6.69 -9.30 7.17
CA LEU A 79 6.15 -8.18 6.42
C LEU A 79 6.04 -6.91 7.28
N ALA A 80 5.77 -7.06 8.58
CA ALA A 80 5.79 -5.97 9.54
C ALA A 80 7.17 -5.28 9.64
N THR A 81 8.25 -6.06 9.55
CA THR A 81 9.63 -5.54 9.56
C THR A 81 10.10 -5.08 8.17
N THR A 82 9.81 -5.86 7.13
CA THR A 82 10.29 -5.62 5.76
C THR A 82 9.62 -4.41 5.12
N ARG A 83 8.33 -4.20 5.44
CA ARG A 83 7.50 -3.09 4.94
C ARG A 83 7.43 -2.93 3.43
N GLN A 84 7.65 -4.01 2.69
CA GLN A 84 7.43 -4.04 1.26
C GLN A 84 7.16 -5.45 0.73
N THR A 85 6.50 -5.50 -0.43
CA THR A 85 6.27 -6.72 -1.24
C THR A 85 6.77 -6.51 -2.65
#